data_AF-A0A950TWX4-F1
#
_entry.id   AF-A0A950TWX4-F1
#
_cell.length_a   1.000
_cell.length_b   1.000
_cell.length_c   1.000
_cell.angle_alpha   90.00
_cell.angle_beta   90.00
_cell.angle_gamma   90.00
#
_symmetry.space_group_name_H-M   'P 1'
#
loop_
_entity.id
_entity.type
_entity.pdbx_description
1 polymer ?
#
loop_
_entity_poly.entity_id
_entity_poly.type
_entity_poly.pdbx_seq_one_letter_code
_entity_poly.pdbx_strand_id
1 'polypeptide(L)'
;RTTVYRRYRDKADLVSAAIGTLRAPVRRSATGDARADLVAHLDSVRRNYGISLAGTLLMEEPYNPRLLELFRERMIVPQRRIVADTIHEGIDHGQIRRDIDLERVLDLLLGAFFAAVFAGGRPEPGWPEAIVDALWPALAAPRRERPRRRRRSAARGG
;
A
#
# COMPACT_ATOMS: atom_id res chain seq x y z
N ARG A 1 -17.03 -36.67 11.92
CA ARG A 1 -18.21 -36.69 11.00
C ARG A 1 -19.24 -35.70 11.56
N THR A 2 -19.05 -34.39 11.37
CA THR A 2 -19.54 -33.49 10.29
C THR A 2 -20.88 -32.83 10.64
N THR A 3 -20.82 -31.70 11.36
CA THR A 3 -22.02 -30.87 11.64
C THR A 3 -21.68 -29.37 11.76
N VAL A 4 -20.89 -28.82 10.82
CA VAL A 4 -20.61 -27.36 10.75
C VAL A 4 -20.93 -26.77 9.35
N TYR A 5 -21.78 -27.43 8.55
CA TYR A 5 -22.18 -26.93 7.22
C TYR A 5 -23.54 -26.23 7.18
N ARG A 6 -24.24 -26.03 8.32
CA ARG A 6 -25.68 -25.72 8.31
C ARG A 6 -26.05 -24.22 8.45
N ARG A 7 -25.22 -23.30 7.97
CA ARG A 7 -25.61 -21.87 7.90
C ARG A 7 -25.11 -21.07 6.69
N TYR A 8 -24.36 -21.69 5.77
CA TYR A 8 -23.95 -21.06 4.51
C TYR A 8 -24.25 -22.04 3.39
N ARG A 9 -25.00 -21.59 2.39
CA ARG A 9 -25.60 -22.47 1.37
C ARG A 9 -24.52 -23.13 0.50
N ASP A 10 -23.35 -22.48 0.38
CA ASP A 10 -22.14 -22.98 -0.29
C ASP A 10 -20.85 -22.46 0.40
N LYS A 11 -19.70 -23.11 0.14
CA LYS A 11 -18.36 -22.66 0.61
C LYS A 11 -18.07 -21.20 0.19
N ALA A 12 -18.66 -20.78 -0.94
CA ALA A 12 -18.60 -19.42 -1.45
C ALA A 12 -19.20 -18.37 -0.49
N ASP A 13 -20.36 -18.68 0.09
CA ASP A 13 -21.06 -17.81 1.03
C ASP A 13 -20.31 -17.70 2.36
N LEU A 14 -19.71 -18.81 2.83
CA LEU A 14 -18.88 -18.82 4.02
C LEU A 14 -17.63 -17.95 3.85
N VAL A 15 -16.97 -18.05 2.69
CA VAL A 15 -15.79 -17.24 2.37
C VAL A 15 -16.16 -15.78 2.15
N SER A 16 -17.29 -15.48 1.51
CA SER A 16 -17.82 -14.12 1.36
C SER A 16 -18.19 -13.50 2.71
N ALA A 17 -18.80 -14.28 3.62
CA ALA A 17 -19.09 -13.87 4.99
C ALA A 17 -17.79 -13.65 5.79
N ALA A 18 -16.79 -14.53 5.65
CA ALA A 18 -15.48 -14.38 6.27
C ALA A 18 -14.76 -13.11 5.77
N ILE A 19 -14.75 -12.85 4.46
CA ILE A 19 -14.25 -11.61 3.86
C ILE A 19 -15.04 -10.40 4.40
N GLY A 20 -16.37 -10.52 4.56
CA GLY A 20 -17.22 -9.49 5.15
C GLY A 20 -16.89 -9.16 6.60
N THR A 21 -16.48 -10.16 7.40
CA THR A 21 -16.05 -9.98 8.80
C THR A 21 -14.62 -9.43 8.93
N LEU A 22 -13.79 -9.54 7.89
CA LEU A 22 -12.41 -9.05 7.88
C LEU A 22 -12.29 -7.54 7.61
N ARG A 23 -13.40 -6.79 7.66
CA ARG A 23 -13.40 -5.33 7.63
C ARG A 23 -12.81 -4.76 8.92
N ALA A 24 -11.49 -4.73 9.02
CA ALA A 24 -10.86 -3.64 9.75
C ALA A 24 -11.07 -2.38 8.90
N PRO A 25 -11.74 -1.32 9.41
CA PRO A 25 -11.79 -0.05 8.70
C PRO A 25 -10.36 0.46 8.58
N VAL A 26 -9.77 0.33 7.38
CA VAL A 26 -8.42 0.86 7.14
C VAL A 26 -8.55 2.36 7.09
N ARG A 27 -8.15 3.01 8.17
CA ARG A 27 -8.06 4.46 8.25
C ARG A 27 -6.74 4.88 7.64
N ARG A 28 -6.82 5.71 6.62
CA ARG A 28 -5.67 6.38 6.04
C ARG A 28 -5.08 7.37 7.05
N SER A 29 -3.75 7.35 7.19
CA SER A 29 -3.02 8.45 7.81
C SER A 29 -2.95 9.59 6.80
N ALA A 30 -3.31 10.80 7.21
CA ALA A 30 -3.28 12.00 6.38
C ALA A 30 -2.61 13.13 7.18
N THR A 31 -1.35 12.91 7.56
CA THR A 31 -0.56 13.87 8.33
C THR A 31 -0.07 15.04 7.48
N GLY A 32 -0.13 14.88 6.16
CA GLY A 32 0.43 15.84 5.21
C GLY A 32 1.90 15.58 4.91
N ASP A 33 2.52 14.54 5.49
CA ASP A 33 3.81 13.99 5.08
C ASP A 33 3.56 12.67 4.35
N ALA A 34 3.67 12.69 3.02
CA ALA A 34 3.39 11.54 2.19
C ALA A 34 4.33 10.36 2.49
N ARG A 35 5.58 10.60 2.91
CA ARG A 35 6.50 9.52 3.28
C ARG A 35 5.99 8.84 4.54
N ALA A 36 5.70 9.62 5.58
CA ALA A 36 5.22 9.11 6.85
C ALA A 36 3.87 8.37 6.69
N ASP A 37 2.98 8.91 5.86
CA ASP A 37 1.67 8.32 5.60
C ASP A 37 1.78 6.98 4.83
N LEU A 38 2.74 6.85 3.89
CA LEU A 38 3.03 5.57 3.22
C LEU A 38 3.61 4.52 4.18
N VAL A 39 4.54 4.92 5.06
CA VAL A 39 5.10 4.04 6.09
C VAL A 39 4.00 3.51 7.01
N ALA A 40 3.17 4.42 7.53
CA ALA A 40 2.06 4.07 8.42
C ALA A 40 1.07 3.11 7.76
N HIS A 41 0.79 3.30 6.47
CA HIS A 41 -0.08 2.40 5.72
C HIS A 41 0.54 1.01 5.53
N LEU A 42 1.80 0.93 5.13
CA LEU A 42 2.49 -0.36 4.98
C LEU A 42 2.59 -1.12 6.31
N ASP A 43 2.80 -0.41 7.41
CA ASP A 43 2.79 -1.02 8.75
C ASP A 43 1.38 -1.52 9.16
N SER A 44 0.32 -0.82 8.75
CA SER A 44 -1.05 -1.31 8.89
C SER A 44 -1.29 -2.60 8.09
N VAL A 45 -0.85 -2.66 6.83
CA VAL A 45 -0.91 -3.88 5.99
C VAL A 45 -0.13 -5.01 6.68
N ARG A 46 1.09 -4.71 7.13
CA ARG A 46 1.96 -5.67 7.82
C ARG A 46 1.34 -6.28 9.07
N ARG A 47 0.56 -5.52 9.84
CA ARG A 47 -0.13 -6.00 11.05
C ARG A 47 -1.46 -6.69 10.77
N ASN A 48 -2.23 -6.18 9.83
CA ASN A 48 -3.65 -6.53 9.74
C ASN A 48 -3.97 -7.47 8.58
N TYR A 49 -3.10 -7.57 7.56
CA TYR A 49 -3.41 -8.36 6.39
C TYR A 49 -3.22 -9.86 6.65
N GLY A 50 -4.29 -10.64 6.48
CA GLY A 50 -4.32 -12.09 6.69
C GLY A 50 -3.95 -12.87 5.44
N ILE A 51 -2.78 -13.50 5.41
CA ILE A 51 -2.23 -14.10 4.18
C ILE A 51 -2.76 -15.51 3.94
N SER A 52 -3.11 -16.24 5.00
CA SER A 52 -3.73 -17.57 4.88
C SER A 52 -5.04 -17.52 4.10
N LEU A 53 -5.80 -16.43 4.21
CA LEU A 53 -7.00 -16.23 3.40
C LEU A 53 -6.65 -16.01 1.92
N ALA A 54 -5.65 -15.16 1.63
CA ALA A 54 -5.20 -14.91 0.26
C ALA A 54 -4.74 -16.22 -0.42
N GLY A 55 -3.94 -17.03 0.28
CA GLY A 55 -3.49 -18.34 -0.23
C GLY A 55 -4.66 -19.30 -0.47
N THR A 56 -5.59 -19.40 0.47
CA THR A 56 -6.78 -20.27 0.33
C THR A 56 -7.62 -19.86 -0.89
N LEU A 57 -7.84 -18.57 -1.08
CA LEU A 57 -8.63 -18.05 -2.19
C LEU A 57 -7.98 -18.27 -3.56
N LEU A 58 -6.65 -18.17 -3.63
CA LEU A 58 -5.91 -18.47 -4.85
C LEU A 58 -6.01 -19.95 -5.23
N MET A 59 -6.01 -20.87 -4.25
CA MET A 59 -6.18 -22.29 -4.53
C MET A 59 -7.60 -22.65 -5.00
N GLU A 60 -8.62 -21.90 -4.57
CA GLU A 60 -10.02 -22.14 -4.94
C GLU A 60 -10.43 -21.48 -6.26
N GLU A 61 -9.58 -20.60 -6.82
CA GLU A 61 -9.88 -19.81 -8.03
C GLU A 61 -10.37 -20.64 -9.23
N PRO A 62 -9.77 -21.79 -9.57
CA PRO A 62 -10.23 -22.60 -10.70
C PRO A 62 -11.65 -23.16 -10.54
N TYR A 63 -12.10 -23.30 -9.28
CA TYR A 63 -13.41 -23.88 -8.94
C TYR A 63 -14.45 -22.81 -8.63
N ASN A 64 -14.00 -21.61 -8.23
CA ASN A 64 -14.87 -20.51 -7.85
C ASN A 64 -14.21 -19.14 -8.11
N PRO A 65 -14.21 -18.67 -9.37
CA PRO A 65 -13.53 -17.42 -9.75
C PRO A 65 -14.14 -16.19 -9.05
N ARG A 66 -15.44 -16.23 -8.70
CA ARG A 66 -16.13 -15.13 -8.00
C ARG A 66 -15.54 -14.84 -6.62
N LEU A 67 -14.94 -15.84 -5.97
CA LEU A 67 -14.28 -15.64 -4.68
C LEU A 67 -13.04 -14.76 -4.79
N LEU A 68 -12.23 -14.96 -5.83
CA LEU A 68 -11.05 -14.14 -6.04
C LEU A 68 -11.43 -12.72 -6.43
N GLU A 69 -12.50 -12.52 -7.21
CA GLU A 69 -13.06 -11.20 -7.49
C GLU A 69 -13.47 -10.47 -6.21
N LEU A 70 -14.26 -11.10 -5.35
CA LEU A 70 -14.69 -10.51 -4.08
C LEU A 70 -13.51 -10.17 -3.18
N PHE A 71 -12.47 -10.99 -3.17
CA PHE A 71 -11.23 -10.71 -2.45
C PHE A 71 -10.50 -9.49 -3.01
N ARG A 72 -10.35 -9.40 -4.34
CA ARG A 72 -9.75 -8.23 -4.98
C ARG A 72 -10.54 -6.96 -4.63
N GLU A 73 -11.86 -6.99 -4.81
CA GLU A 73 -12.77 -5.87 -4.55
C GLU A 73 -12.75 -5.41 -3.09
N ARG A 74 -12.75 -6.35 -2.14
CA ARG A 74 -12.93 -6.03 -0.71
C ARG A 74 -11.64 -5.91 0.09
N MET A 75 -10.56 -6.55 -0.36
CA MET A 75 -9.30 -6.60 0.39
C MET A 75 -8.17 -5.86 -0.31
N ILE A 76 -8.01 -6.03 -1.63
CA ILE A 76 -6.87 -5.46 -2.37
C ILE A 76 -7.15 -4.01 -2.82
N VAL A 77 -8.28 -3.78 -3.48
CA VAL A 77 -8.66 -2.47 -4.04
C VAL A 77 -8.66 -1.37 -2.97
N PRO A 78 -9.16 -1.58 -1.74
CA PRO A 78 -9.09 -0.55 -0.70
C PRO A 78 -7.66 -0.17 -0.31
N GLN A 79 -6.72 -1.13 -0.24
CA GLN A 79 -5.33 -0.79 0.07
C GLN A 79 -4.69 0.01 -1.07
N ARG A 80 -4.97 -0.37 -2.32
CA ARG A 80 -4.49 0.37 -3.51
C ARG A 80 -4.99 1.80 -3.51
N ARG A 81 -6.28 2.01 -3.21
CA ARG A 81 -6.88 3.36 -3.14
C ARG A 81 -6.19 4.24 -2.10
N ILE A 82 -5.95 3.72 -0.90
CA ILE A 82 -5.28 4.50 0.15
C ILE A 82 -3.88 4.95 -0.28
N VAL A 83 -3.09 4.05 -0.86
CA VAL A 83 -1.75 4.41 -1.37
C VAL A 83 -1.84 5.42 -2.50
N ALA A 84 -2.77 5.23 -3.44
CA ALA A 84 -2.97 6.15 -4.56
C ALA A 84 -3.36 7.56 -4.08
N ASP A 85 -4.28 7.65 -3.11
CA ASP A 85 -4.69 8.94 -2.56
C ASP A 85 -3.53 9.61 -1.79
N THR A 86 -2.70 8.85 -1.07
CA THR A 86 -1.46 9.38 -0.42
C THR A 86 -0.48 9.91 -1.44
N ILE A 87 -0.30 9.20 -2.55
CA ILE A 87 0.58 9.61 -3.63
C ILE A 87 0.06 10.89 -4.31
N HIS A 88 -1.25 10.96 -4.62
CA HIS A 88 -1.84 12.15 -5.24
C HIS A 88 -1.72 13.39 -4.34
N GLU A 89 -2.01 13.28 -3.04
CA GLU A 89 -1.81 14.40 -2.12
C GLU A 89 -0.33 14.79 -1.99
N GLY A 90 0.58 13.81 -1.97
CA GLY A 90 2.02 14.07 -2.00
C GLY A 90 2.47 14.79 -3.28
N ILE A 91 1.85 14.49 -4.42
CA ILE A 91 2.06 15.21 -5.68
C ILE A 91 1.54 16.66 -5.57
N ASP A 92 0.33 16.85 -5.06
CA ASP A 92 -0.30 18.16 -4.94
C ASP A 92 0.47 19.08 -3.98
N HIS A 93 1.05 18.51 -2.92
CA HIS A 93 1.93 19.22 -1.98
C HIS A 93 3.39 19.35 -2.47
N GLY A 94 3.71 18.83 -3.66
CA GLY A 94 5.05 18.90 -4.25
C GLY A 94 6.11 18.08 -3.50
N GLN A 95 5.71 17.04 -2.77
CA GLN A 95 6.58 16.08 -2.09
C GLN A 95 6.96 14.90 -3.00
N ILE A 96 6.06 14.52 -3.91
CA ILE A 96 6.25 13.45 -4.89
C ILE A 96 6.25 14.06 -6.30
N ARG A 97 7.11 13.56 -7.19
CA ARG A 97 7.18 14.00 -8.60
C ARG A 97 5.91 13.60 -9.38
N ARG A 98 5.51 14.42 -10.35
CA ARG A 98 4.24 14.25 -11.10
C ARG A 98 4.27 13.15 -12.15
N ASP A 99 5.46 12.74 -12.58
CA ASP A 99 5.72 11.83 -13.69
C ASP A 99 6.01 10.39 -13.24
N ILE A 100 5.51 10.00 -12.06
CA ILE A 100 5.55 8.61 -11.62
C ILE A 100 4.56 7.74 -12.39
N ASP A 101 4.92 6.47 -12.58
CA ASP A 101 3.96 5.43 -12.96
C ASP A 101 3.26 4.92 -11.69
N LEU A 102 2.07 5.46 -11.42
CA LEU A 102 1.30 5.14 -10.20
C LEU A 102 1.04 3.64 -10.07
N GLU A 103 0.65 2.96 -11.15
CA GLU A 103 0.32 1.53 -11.09
C GLU A 103 1.54 0.70 -10.74
N ARG A 104 2.72 1.04 -11.29
CA ARG A 104 3.98 0.37 -10.93
C ARG A 104 4.39 0.66 -9.49
N VAL A 105 4.20 1.87 -9.00
CA VAL A 105 4.49 2.20 -7.59
C VAL A 105 3.57 1.42 -6.64
N LEU A 106 2.28 1.29 -6.96
CA LEU A 106 1.33 0.46 -6.20
C LEU A 106 1.76 -1.01 -6.19
N ASP A 107 2.14 -1.54 -7.35
CA ASP A 107 2.60 -2.93 -7.50
C ASP A 107 3.87 -3.20 -6.68
N LEU A 108 4.82 -2.25 -6.66
CA LEU A 108 6.05 -2.36 -5.87
C LEU A 108 5.79 -2.28 -4.37
N LEU A 109 5.05 -1.27 -3.90
CA LEU A 109 4.79 -1.06 -2.46
C LEU A 109 3.99 -2.21 -1.84
N LEU A 110 2.85 -2.55 -2.44
CA LEU A 110 1.98 -3.59 -1.89
C LEU A 110 2.48 -5.00 -2.24
N GLY A 111 3.10 -5.19 -3.40
CA GLY A 111 3.69 -6.45 -3.81
C GLY A 111 4.86 -6.88 -2.92
N ALA A 112 5.67 -5.92 -2.45
CA ALA A 112 6.77 -6.19 -1.52
C ALA A 112 6.32 -6.94 -0.26
N PHE A 113 5.12 -6.65 0.25
CA PHE A 113 4.58 -7.33 1.43
C PHE A 113 4.37 -8.83 1.16
N PHE A 114 3.76 -9.17 0.03
CA PHE A 114 3.55 -10.56 -0.38
C PHE A 114 4.88 -11.26 -0.62
N ALA A 115 5.82 -10.59 -1.30
CA ALA A 115 7.15 -11.13 -1.54
C ALA A 115 7.89 -11.44 -0.24
N ALA A 116 7.88 -10.51 0.73
CA ALA A 116 8.49 -10.72 2.04
C ALA A 116 7.87 -11.93 2.77
N VAL A 117 6.55 -12.08 2.70
CA VAL A 117 5.88 -13.20 3.36
C VAL A 117 6.22 -14.53 2.73
N PHE A 118 6.23 -14.62 1.41
CA PHE A 118 6.59 -15.87 0.77
C PHE A 118 8.07 -16.23 0.97
N ALA A 119 8.94 -15.24 1.10
CA ALA A 119 10.37 -15.47 1.33
C ALA A 119 10.69 -15.89 2.77
N GLY A 120 10.04 -15.31 3.78
CA GLY A 120 10.44 -15.50 5.18
C GLY A 120 9.33 -15.36 6.22
N GLY A 121 8.06 -15.27 5.80
CA GLY A 121 6.94 -15.01 6.69
C GLY A 121 6.72 -13.52 6.98
N ARG A 122 5.91 -13.21 7.99
CA ARG A 122 5.50 -11.82 8.25
C ARG A 122 6.72 -10.94 8.55
N PRO A 123 6.91 -9.82 7.83
CA PRO A 123 8.11 -9.01 8.00
C PRO A 123 8.15 -8.28 9.35
N GLU A 124 9.38 -7.97 9.79
CA GLU A 124 9.66 -7.31 11.06
C GLU A 124 9.15 -5.84 11.11
N PRO A 125 9.06 -5.22 12.30
CA PRO A 125 8.51 -3.87 12.45
C PRO A 125 9.18 -2.76 11.65
N GLY A 126 10.48 -2.85 11.33
CA GLY A 126 11.20 -1.82 10.55
C GLY A 126 11.14 -2.00 9.02
N TRP A 127 10.47 -3.05 8.56
CA TRP A 127 10.28 -3.32 7.14
C TRP A 127 9.52 -2.21 6.39
N PRO A 128 8.43 -1.61 6.93
CA PRO A 128 7.69 -0.55 6.24
C PRO A 128 8.59 0.64 5.89
N GLU A 129 9.37 1.13 6.85
CA GLU A 129 10.34 2.21 6.67
C GLU A 129 11.37 1.84 5.61
N ALA A 130 11.95 0.65 5.69
CA ALA A 130 12.97 0.18 4.76
C ALA A 130 12.45 0.14 3.30
N ILE A 131 11.23 -0.33 3.08
CA ILE A 131 10.63 -0.38 1.74
C ILE A 131 10.33 1.02 1.20
N VAL A 132 9.75 1.90 2.03
CA VAL A 132 9.50 3.27 1.61
C VAL A 132 10.81 3.98 1.30
N ASP A 133 11.84 3.83 2.13
CA ASP A 133 13.15 4.46 1.93
C ASP A 133 13.87 3.97 0.69
N ALA A 134 13.73 2.68 0.34
CA ALA A 134 14.29 2.14 -0.90
C ALA A 134 13.65 2.78 -2.15
N LEU A 135 12.35 3.08 -2.11
CA LEU A 135 11.62 3.66 -3.22
C LEU A 135 11.63 5.20 -3.22
N TRP A 136 11.78 5.83 -2.07
CA TRP A 136 11.62 7.27 -1.89
C TRP A 136 12.48 8.12 -2.82
N PRO A 137 13.77 7.81 -3.06
CA PRO A 137 14.60 8.59 -4.00
C PRO A 137 14.04 8.65 -5.43
N ALA A 138 13.30 7.62 -5.86
CA ALA A 138 12.66 7.59 -7.17
C ALA A 138 11.33 8.37 -7.20
N LEU A 139 10.67 8.52 -6.05
CA LEU A 139 9.37 9.17 -5.89
C LEU A 139 9.48 10.67 -5.55
N ALA A 140 10.45 11.03 -4.73
CA ALA A 140 10.55 12.36 -4.15
C ALA A 140 10.67 13.44 -5.23
N ALA A 141 9.93 14.53 -5.05
CA ALA A 141 10.07 15.69 -5.92
C ALA A 141 11.49 16.27 -5.79
N PRO A 142 12.10 16.74 -6.90
CA PRO A 142 13.42 17.35 -6.84
C PRO A 142 13.38 18.54 -5.90
N ARG A 143 14.36 18.57 -4.98
CA ARG A 143 14.52 19.67 -4.02
C ARG A 143 14.72 20.94 -4.85
N ARG A 144 13.73 21.85 -4.86
CA ARG A 144 13.88 23.15 -5.52
C ARG A 144 15.04 23.88 -4.83
N GLU A 145 16.22 23.89 -5.46
CA GLU A 145 17.32 24.72 -5.01
C GLU A 145 16.83 26.17 -5.01
N ARG A 146 16.77 26.80 -3.83
CA ARG A 146 16.52 28.23 -3.73
C ARG A 146 17.59 28.93 -4.58
N PRO A 147 17.23 29.86 -5.48
CA PRO A 147 18.23 30.54 -6.30
C PRO A 147 19.27 31.16 -5.37
N ARG A 148 20.55 30.76 -5.51
CA ARG A 148 21.65 31.40 -4.81
C ARG A 148 21.59 32.88 -5.18
N ARG A 149 21.16 33.72 -4.22
CA ARG A 149 21.12 35.17 -4.35
C ARG A 149 22.51 35.60 -4.77
N ARG A 150 22.70 35.90 -6.08
CA ARG A 150 23.96 36.43 -6.60
C ARG A 150 24.27 37.66 -5.76
N ARG A 151 25.22 37.53 -4.83
CA ARG A 151 25.83 38.68 -4.16
C ARG A 151 26.36 39.54 -5.31
N ARG A 152 25.67 40.63 -5.62
CA ARG A 152 26.23 41.71 -6.41
C ARG A 152 27.50 42.11 -5.69
N SER A 153 28.63 41.69 -6.25
CA SER A 153 29.93 42.24 -5.92
C SER A 153 29.82 43.73 -6.23
N ALA A 154 29.72 44.55 -5.19
CA ALA A 154 29.98 45.97 -5.32
C ALA A 154 31.45 46.08 -5.72
N ALA A 155 31.66 46.21 -7.02
CA ALA A 155 32.95 46.56 -7.58
C ALA A 155 33.36 47.90 -6.97
N ARG A 156 34.58 47.89 -6.43
CA ARG A 156 35.38 49.08 -6.16
C ARG A 156 35.44 49.98 -7.39
N GLY A 157 35.42 51.28 -7.13
CA GLY A 157 35.74 52.35 -8.08
C GLY A 157 35.00 53.60 -7.61
N GLY A 158 35.64 54.69 -7.23
CA GLY A 158 37.05 55.05 -7.10
C GLY A 158 37.12 56.33 -6.27
#